data_AF-A0A3Q9L0U0-F1
#
_entry.id   AF-A0A3Q9L0U0-F1
#
_cell.length_a   1.000
_cell.length_b   1.000
_cell.length_c   1.000
_cell.angle_alpha   90.00
_cell.angle_beta   90.00
_cell.angle_gamma   90.00
#
_symmetry.space_group_name_H-M   'P 1'
#
loop_
_entity.id
_entity.type
_entity.pdbx_description
1 polymer ?
#
loop_
_entity_poly.entity_id
_entity_poly.type
_entity_poly.pdbx_seq_one_letter_code
_entity_poly.pdbx_strand_id
1 'polypeptide(L)' 'MEQHAGREDVADTEAALQAALTQYYGALIDQVGHIAAASTLMSLFALTDEKDKATAARTVLTHRAR' A
#
# COMPACT_ATOMS: atom_id res chain seq x y z
N MET A 1 21.82 6.31 -24.87
CA MET A 1 21.53 5.32 -23.80
C MET A 1 20.69 6.05 -22.77
N GLU A 2 19.36 6.09 -22.92
CA GLU A 2 18.50 7.01 -22.13
C GLU A 2 17.22 6.31 -21.63
N GLN A 3 17.33 5.12 -21.04
CA GLN A 3 16.16 4.36 -20.57
C GLN A 3 16.24 3.89 -19.10
N HIS A 4 17.17 4.38 -18.28
CA HIS A 4 17.25 3.99 -16.87
C HIS A 4 16.63 4.98 -15.88
N ALA A 5 16.71 6.29 -16.13
CA ALA A 5 16.26 7.29 -15.16
C ALA A 5 14.77 7.19 -14.78
N GLY A 6 13.89 6.79 -15.71
CA GLY A 6 12.45 6.66 -15.43
C GLY A 6 12.08 5.42 -14.61
N ARG A 7 12.94 4.39 -14.56
CA ARG A 7 12.64 3.15 -13.83
C ARG A 7 13.04 3.23 -12.36
N GLU A 8 14.07 4.01 -12.07
CA GLU A 8 14.60 4.24 -10.72
C GLU A 8 13.65 5.14 -9.91
N ASP A 9 13.12 6.20 -10.53
CA ASP A 9 12.15 7.12 -9.92
C ASP A 9 10.79 6.47 -9.62
N VAL A 10 10.30 5.61 -10.53
CA VAL A 10 9.07 4.84 -10.34
C VAL A 10 9.21 3.80 -9.22
N ALA A 11 10.38 3.16 -9.12
CA ALA A 11 10.68 2.21 -8.05
C ALA A 11 10.80 2.88 -6.68
N ASP A 12 11.39 4.07 -6.61
CA ASP A 12 11.48 4.87 -5.38
C ASP A 12 10.08 5.30 -4.89
N THR A 13 9.24 5.76 -5.83
CA THR A 13 7.85 6.15 -5.55
C THR A 13 7.00 4.98 -5.06
N GLU A 14 7.16 3.79 -5.65
CA GLU A 14 6.45 2.57 -5.22
C GLU A 14 6.89 2.10 -3.83
N ALA A 15 8.18 2.14 -3.53
CA ALA A 15 8.70 1.80 -2.21
C ALA A 15 8.20 2.79 -1.14
N ALA A 16 8.17 4.08 -1.46
CA ALA A 16 7.64 5.13 -0.58
C ALA A 16 6.15 4.93 -0.30
N LEU A 17 5.33 4.65 -1.32
CA LEU A 17 3.91 4.37 -1.18
C LEU A 17 3.67 3.12 -0.32
N GLN A 18 4.42 2.05 -0.56
CA GLN A 18 4.30 0.82 0.23
C GLN A 18 4.65 1.04 1.71
N ALA A 19 5.70 1.82 2.00
CA ALA A 19 6.09 2.15 3.36
C ALA A 19 5.01 2.98 4.08
N ALA A 20 4.47 4.00 3.42
CA ALA A 20 3.38 4.83 3.95
C ALA A 20 2.12 3.99 4.24
N LEU A 21 1.74 3.11 3.31
CA LEU A 21 0.58 2.23 3.48
C LEU A 21 0.77 1.25 4.63
N THR A 22 1.99 0.71 4.81
CA THR A 22 2.28 -0.21 5.92
C THR A 22 2.12 0.48 7.28
N GLN A 23 2.62 1.72 7.41
CA GLN A 23 2.48 2.50 8.64
C GLN A 23 1.02 2.87 8.92
N TYR A 24 0.31 3.38 7.90
CA TYR A 24 -1.11 3.72 8.00
C TYR A 24 -1.95 2.50 8.37
N TYR A 25 -1.70 1.36 7.72
CA TYR A 25 -2.44 0.13 7.96
C TYR A 25 -2.21 -0.41 9.37
N GLY A 26 -0.98 -0.33 9.90
CA GLY A 26 -0.70 -0.69 11.30
C GLY A 26 -1.49 0.14 12.29
N ALA A 27 -1.46 1.47 12.16
CA ALA A 27 -2.23 2.37 13.02
C ALA A 27 -3.75 2.12 12.92
N LEU A 28 -4.23 1.79 11.73
CA LEU A 28 -5.63 1.47 11.49
C LEU A 28 -6.03 0.15 12.15
N ILE A 29 -5.17 -0.87 12.13
CA ILE A 29 -5.39 -2.14 12.85
C ILE A 29 -5.51 -1.90 14.35
N ASP A 30 -4.64 -1.07 14.94
CA ASP A 30 -4.70 -0.76 16.38
C ASP A 30 -6.02 -0.07 16.77
N GLN A 31 -6.63 0.68 15.84
CA GLN A 31 -7.86 1.42 16.11
C GLN A 31 -9.14 0.60 15.91
N VAL A 32 -9.22 -0.20 14.84
CA VAL A 32 -10.47 -0.85 14.40
C VAL A 32 -10.37 -2.37 14.22
N GLY A 33 -9.18 -2.94 14.41
CA GLY A 33 -8.90 -4.35 14.16
C GLY A 33 -8.69 -4.67 12.67
N HIS A 34 -8.10 -5.84 12.42
CA HIS A 34 -7.58 -6.20 11.10
C HIS A 34 -8.63 -6.24 9.98
N ILE A 35 -9.82 -6.81 10.24
CA ILE A 35 -10.86 -6.95 9.21
C ILE A 35 -11.45 -5.59 8.80
N ALA A 36 -11.70 -4.71 9.77
CA ALA A 36 -12.22 -3.36 9.50
C ALA A 36 -11.15 -2.48 8.83
N ALA A 37 -9.89 -2.61 9.24
CA ALA A 37 -8.77 -1.93 8.61
C ALA A 37 -8.62 -2.35 7.14
N ALA A 38 -8.67 -3.66 6.84
CA ALA A 38 -8.58 -4.18 5.48
C ALA A 38 -9.69 -3.62 4.59
N SER A 39 -10.93 -3.65 5.08
CA SER A 39 -12.10 -3.15 4.35
C SER A 39 -11.99 -1.64 4.07
N THR A 40 -11.53 -0.88 5.07
CA THR A 40 -11.33 0.57 4.96
C THR A 40 -10.23 0.90 3.94
N LEU A 41 -9.09 0.21 4.03
CA LEU A 41 -7.97 0.42 3.11
C LEU A 41 -8.36 0.05 1.67
N MET A 42 -9.06 -1.09 1.48
CA MET A 42 -9.55 -1.49 0.15
C MET A 42 -10.59 -0.53 -0.41
N SER A 43 -11.44 0.06 0.44
CA SER A 43 -12.43 1.05 0.02
C SER A 43 -11.77 2.36 -0.45
N LEU A 44 -10.71 2.80 0.24
CA LEU A 44 -9.93 3.99 -0.16
C LEU A 44 -9.30 3.83 -1.55
N PHE A 45 -8.86 2.62 -1.88
CA PHE A 45 -8.23 2.30 -3.16
C PHE A 45 -9.22 1.79 -4.22
N ALA A 46 -10.53 1.71 -3.93
CA ALA A 46 -11.51 1.11 -4.85
C ALA A 46 -11.59 1.81 -6.23
N LEU A 47 -11.27 3.11 -6.29
CA LEU A 47 -11.33 3.93 -7.50
C LEU A 47 -9.96 4.33 -8.04
N THR A 48 -8.86 3.88 -7.43
CA THR A 48 -7.50 4.16 -7.92
C THR A 48 -7.12 3.23 -9.08
N ASP A 49 -5.97 3.51 -9.68
CA ASP A 49 -5.36 2.65 -10.69
C ASP A 49 -5.08 1.25 -10.13
N GLU A 50 -5.01 0.26 -11.03
CA GLU A 50 -4.74 -1.14 -10.69
C GLU A 50 -3.43 -1.30 -9.91
N LYS A 51 -2.40 -0.51 -10.25
CA LYS A 51 -1.10 -0.56 -9.54
C LYS A 51 -1.24 -0.18 -8.07
N ASP A 52 -2.01 0.86 -7.78
CA ASP A 52 -2.22 1.36 -6.43
C ASP A 52 -3.10 0.39 -5.61
N LYS A 53 -4.12 -0.19 -6.25
CA LYS A 53 -4.94 -1.26 -5.66
C LYS A 53 -4.10 -2.47 -5.29
N ALA A 54 -3.23 -2.92 -6.19
CA ALA A 54 -2.34 -4.04 -5.95
C ALA A 54 -1.38 -3.77 -4.79
N THR A 55 -0.86 -2.54 -4.69
CA THR A 55 0.00 -2.12 -3.57
C THR A 55 -0.77 -2.16 -2.25
N ALA A 56 -1.98 -1.62 -2.20
CA ALA A 56 -2.82 -1.66 -1.01
C ALA A 56 -3.19 -3.11 -0.60
N ALA A 57 -3.56 -3.96 -1.56
CA ALA A 57 -3.87 -5.36 -1.31
C ALA A 57 -2.64 -6.12 -0.79
N ARG A 58 -1.47 -5.87 -1.38
CA ARG A 58 -0.19 -6.43 -0.90
C ARG A 58 0.09 -6.01 0.54
N THR A 59 -0.16 -4.75 0.89
CA THR A 59 -0.02 -4.27 2.28
C THR A 59 -0.92 -5.06 3.23
N VAL A 60 -2.21 -5.25 2.88
CA VAL A 60 -3.14 -6.05 3.69
C VAL A 60 -2.63 -7.50 3.88
N LEU A 61 -2.23 -8.15 2.79
CA LEU A 61 -1.83 -9.56 2.79
C LEU A 61 -0.47 -9.83 3.45
N THR A 62 0.45 -8.86 3.42
CA THR A 62 1.80 -9.01 3.98
C THR A 62 1.92 -8.52 5.41
N HIS A 63 0.92 -7.80 5.91
CA HIS A 63 0.88 -7.37 7.30
C HIS A 63 0.64 -8.58 8.22
N ARG A 64 1.70 -9.06 8.87
CA ARG A 64 1.56 -10.06 9.93
C ARG A 64 0.91 -9.42 11.15
N ALA A 65 -0.22 -9.99 11.58
CA ALA A 65 -0.72 -9.79 12.94
C ALA A 65 0.42 -10.14 13.91
N ARG A 66 0.87 -9.16 14.67
CA ARG A 66 1.93 -9.33 15.65
C ARG A 66 1.43 -10.08 16.87
#